data_AF-A0A0F0CH60-F1
#
_entry.id   AF-A0A0F0CH60-F1
#
_cell.length_a   1.000
_cell.length_b   1.000
_cell.length_c   1.000
_cell.angle_alpha   90.00
_cell.angle_beta   90.00
_cell.angle_gamma   90.00
#
_symmetry.space_group_name_H-M   'P 1'
#
loop_
_entity.id
_entity.type
_entity.pdbx_description
1 polymer ?
#
loop_
_entity_poly.entity_id
_entity_poly.type
_entity_poly.pdbx_seq_one_letter_code
_entity_poly.pdbx_strand_id
1 'polypeptide(L)'
;MNLDTYRCITDQELAEIMVGMDQAERSGMFDGLFSKEQPGPTLEGASKEQLLQSISPIMNLTKSFFKRVYGYELTWPGFADQALIVLKGAGCSRAREYYDSIVQKYESQYVAGMKSTLKWYCEKCEKEWRDREKGSEEQRLRKMSNQELLELLKNSAAGA
;
A
#
# COMPACT_ATOMS: atom_id res chain seq x y z
N MET A 1 -1.74 -15.01 10.31
CA MET A 1 -1.49 -14.12 11.46
C MET A 1 -2.73 -14.17 12.32
N ASN A 2 -2.59 -14.44 13.62
CA ASN A 2 -3.71 -14.45 14.55
C ASN A 2 -4.03 -13.00 14.91
N LEU A 3 -5.23 -12.52 14.56
CA LEU A 3 -5.67 -11.14 14.79
C LEU A 3 -6.36 -10.96 16.15
N ASP A 4 -6.56 -12.05 16.90
CA ASP A 4 -7.29 -12.05 18.18
C ASP A 4 -6.46 -11.45 19.33
N THR A 5 -5.17 -11.18 19.09
CA THR A 5 -4.26 -10.55 20.07
C THR A 5 -4.28 -9.01 20.01
N TYR A 6 -4.93 -8.41 19.01
CA TYR A 6 -4.97 -6.95 18.87
C TYR A 6 -6.23 -6.39 19.52
N ARG A 7 -6.06 -5.71 20.66
CA ARG A 7 -7.11 -4.93 21.30
C ARG A 7 -7.51 -3.74 20.39
N CYS A 8 -8.81 -3.54 20.19
CA CYS A 8 -9.31 -2.35 19.51
C CYS A 8 -9.04 -1.09 20.35
N ILE A 9 -8.53 -0.04 19.71
CA ILE A 9 -8.39 1.29 20.29
C ILE A 9 -9.79 1.84 20.53
N THR A 10 -10.05 2.36 21.73
CA THR A 10 -11.31 3.02 22.08
C THR A 10 -11.37 4.43 21.50
N ASP A 11 -12.58 4.98 21.35
CA ASP A 11 -12.74 6.36 20.85
C ASP A 11 -12.02 7.40 21.72
N GLN A 12 -11.95 7.15 23.03
CA GLN A 12 -11.22 7.98 23.98
C GLN A 12 -9.71 7.94 23.73
N GLU A 13 -9.14 6.74 23.60
CA GLU A 13 -7.71 6.56 23.30
C GLU A 13 -7.34 7.17 21.95
N LEU A 14 -8.23 7.08 20.95
CA LEU A 14 -8.02 7.71 19.65
C LEU A 14 -7.99 9.25 19.79
N ALA A 15 -8.91 9.83 20.56
CA ALA A 15 -8.95 11.27 20.79
C ALA A 15 -7.69 11.78 21.51
N GLU A 16 -7.20 11.02 22.50
CA GLU A 16 -5.95 11.34 23.21
C GLU A 16 -4.74 11.27 22.28
N ILE A 17 -4.67 10.28 21.40
CA ILE A 17 -3.64 10.16 20.37
C ILE A 17 -3.67 11.37 19.43
N MET A 18 -4.86 11.78 18.96
CA MET A 18 -5.00 12.93 18.07
C MET A 18 -4.51 14.23 18.71
N VAL A 19 -4.88 14.48 19.99
CA VAL A 19 -4.38 15.65 20.72
C VAL A 19 -2.86 15.62 20.87
N GLY A 20 -2.30 14.44 21.16
CA GLY A 20 -0.85 14.26 21.23
C GLY A 20 -0.15 14.51 19.88
N MET A 21 -0.76 14.08 18.78
CA MET A 21 -0.24 14.32 17.42
C MET A 21 -0.28 15.81 17.06
N ASP A 22 -1.38 16.51 17.36
CA ASP A 22 -1.49 17.95 17.12
C ASP A 22 -0.46 18.75 17.93
N GLN A 23 -0.21 18.34 19.17
CA GLN A 23 0.82 18.96 20.01
C GLN A 23 2.23 18.68 19.47
N ALA A 24 2.49 17.45 19.02
CA ALA A 24 3.77 17.07 18.40
C ALA A 24 4.01 17.85 17.09
N GLU A 25 2.99 18.04 16.27
CA GLU A 25 3.07 18.88 15.07
C GLU A 25 3.36 20.35 15.42
N ARG A 26 2.59 20.95 16.33
CA ARG A 26 2.77 22.35 16.74
C ARG A 26 4.10 22.64 17.44
N SER A 27 4.67 21.64 18.09
CA SER A 27 5.99 21.77 18.74
C SER A 27 7.16 21.56 17.76
N GLY A 28 6.90 21.27 16.49
CA GLY A 28 7.93 20.93 15.50
C GLY A 28 8.59 19.58 15.77
N MET A 29 7.99 18.71 16.61
CA MET A 29 8.54 17.39 16.91
C MET A 29 8.63 16.49 15.67
N PHE A 30 7.74 16.72 14.69
CA PHE A 30 7.77 16.02 13.41
C PHE A 30 8.69 16.67 12.38
N ASP A 31 9.29 17.83 12.67
CA ASP A 31 10.23 18.47 11.77
C ASP A 31 11.47 17.57 11.61
N GLY A 32 11.75 17.18 10.38
CA GLY A 32 12.85 16.26 10.08
C GLY A 32 12.54 14.78 10.23
N LEU A 33 11.37 14.39 10.76
CA LEU A 33 10.97 12.98 10.88
C LEU A 33 10.88 12.29 9.51
N PHE A 34 10.46 13.04 8.48
CA PHE A 34 10.39 12.59 7.09
C PHE A 34 11.55 13.10 6.23
N SER A 35 12.45 13.90 6.80
CA SER A 35 13.68 14.29 6.12
C SER A 35 14.65 13.11 6.16
N LYS A 36 15.27 12.81 5.03
CA LYS A 36 16.19 11.69 4.82
C LYS A 36 17.51 11.76 5.62
N GLU A 37 17.61 12.64 6.60
CA GLU A 37 18.79 12.88 7.42
C GLU A 37 18.54 12.39 8.85
N GLN A 38 18.31 11.09 8.97
CA GLN A 38 18.68 10.37 10.18
C GLN A 38 20.08 9.81 9.94
N PRO A 39 21.16 10.33 10.54
CA PRO A 39 22.34 9.53 10.80
C PRO A 39 21.97 8.57 11.95
N GLY A 40 21.07 7.63 11.66
CA GLY A 40 20.78 6.54 12.56
C GLY A 40 22.04 5.68 12.74
N PRO A 41 22.16 4.94 13.86
CA PRO A 41 23.25 3.99 14.02
C PRO A 41 23.25 3.11 12.78
N THR A 42 24.42 2.97 12.17
CA THR A 42 24.69 2.13 11.00
C THR A 42 23.98 0.79 11.19
N LEU A 43 22.73 0.69 10.71
CA LEU A 43 22.27 -0.56 10.17
C LEU A 43 23.27 -0.75 9.04
N GLU A 44 24.22 -1.66 9.22
CA GLU A 44 25.02 -2.26 8.15
C GLU A 44 24.07 -3.01 7.19
N GLY A 45 22.98 -2.36 6.78
CA GLY A 45 22.09 -2.75 5.73
C GLY A 45 22.87 -2.52 4.45
N ALA A 46 23.49 -3.61 3.98
CA ALA A 46 24.18 -3.71 2.71
C ALA A 46 23.58 -2.73 1.70
N SER A 47 24.30 -1.67 1.33
CA SER A 47 23.87 -0.74 0.29
C SER A 47 23.65 -1.47 -1.02
N LYS A 48 22.97 -0.84 -1.99
CA LYS A 48 22.78 -1.43 -3.33
C LYS A 48 24.11 -1.80 -3.98
N GLU A 49 25.15 -1.00 -3.75
CA GLU A 49 26.53 -1.25 -4.20
C GLU A 49 27.14 -2.45 -3.47
N GLN A 50 26.97 -2.54 -2.14
CA GLN A 50 27.45 -3.69 -1.38
C GLN A 50 26.76 -4.99 -1.81
N LEU A 51 25.47 -4.94 -2.18
CA LEU A 51 24.77 -6.10 -2.74
C LEU A 51 25.39 -6.54 -4.07
N LEU A 52 25.73 -5.60 -4.97
CA LEU A 52 26.41 -5.93 -6.23
C LEU A 52 27.82 -6.48 -5.98
N GLN A 53 28.58 -5.90 -5.05
CA GLN A 53 29.92 -6.36 -4.67
C GLN A 53 29.91 -7.74 -4.02
N SER A 54 28.80 -8.14 -3.38
CA SER A 54 28.66 -9.47 -2.79
C SER A 54 28.54 -10.60 -3.84
N ILE A 55 28.31 -10.25 -5.11
CA ILE A 55 28.18 -11.23 -6.18
C ILE A 55 29.53 -11.85 -6.49
N SER A 56 29.65 -13.15 -6.27
CA SER A 56 30.85 -13.93 -6.57
C SER A 56 30.50 -15.31 -7.12
N PRO A 57 31.39 -15.95 -7.90
CA PRO A 57 31.11 -17.27 -8.47
C PRO A 57 30.86 -18.39 -7.44
N ILE A 58 31.37 -18.22 -6.22
CA ILE A 58 31.29 -19.21 -5.12
C ILE A 58 30.10 -18.91 -4.20
N MET A 59 29.34 -17.84 -4.44
CA MET A 59 28.22 -17.48 -3.58
C MET A 59 27.06 -18.47 -3.70
N ASN A 60 26.34 -18.66 -2.59
CA ASN A 60 25.08 -19.37 -2.62
C ASN A 60 23.93 -18.43 -3.01
N LEU A 61 23.31 -18.69 -4.15
CA LEU A 61 22.12 -17.95 -4.58
C LEU A 61 20.90 -18.41 -3.78
N THR A 62 20.40 -17.51 -2.92
CA THR A 62 19.24 -17.78 -2.06
C THR A 62 18.02 -17.01 -2.53
N LYS A 63 16.82 -17.48 -2.16
CA LYS A 63 15.57 -16.73 -2.39
C LYS A 63 15.60 -15.34 -1.78
N SER A 64 16.21 -15.21 -0.61
CA SER A 64 16.37 -13.92 0.10
C SER A 64 17.22 -12.93 -0.69
N PHE A 65 18.25 -13.41 -1.39
CA PHE A 65 19.05 -12.57 -2.28
C PHE A 65 18.21 -11.98 -3.42
N PHE A 66 17.45 -12.81 -4.15
CA PHE A 66 16.60 -12.31 -5.25
C PHE A 66 15.46 -11.40 -4.74
N LYS A 67 14.93 -11.65 -3.55
CA LYS A 67 13.97 -10.73 -2.90
C LYS A 67 14.60 -9.38 -2.57
N ARG A 68 15.86 -9.34 -2.14
CA ARG A 68 16.59 -8.08 -1.94
C ARG A 68 16.78 -7.33 -3.26
N VAL A 69 17.19 -8.02 -4.33
CA VAL A 69 17.29 -7.44 -5.68
C VAL A 69 15.95 -6.85 -6.12
N TYR A 70 14.85 -7.58 -5.92
CA TYR A 70 13.50 -7.09 -6.21
C TYR A 70 13.11 -5.87 -5.34
N GLY A 71 13.46 -5.87 -4.05
CA GLY A 71 13.22 -4.71 -3.17
C GLY A 71 13.95 -3.45 -3.65
N TYR A 72 15.18 -3.59 -4.15
CA TYR A 72 15.90 -2.48 -4.76
C TYR A 72 15.29 -2.05 -6.10
N GLU A 73 14.81 -2.99 -6.93
CA GLU A 73 14.13 -2.66 -8.19
C GLU A 73 12.90 -1.77 -7.98
N LEU A 74 12.11 -2.03 -6.93
CA LEU A 74 10.93 -1.23 -6.61
C LEU A 74 11.25 0.24 -6.27
N THR A 75 12.44 0.51 -5.73
CA THR A 75 12.85 1.86 -5.32
C THR A 75 13.79 2.51 -6.36
N TRP A 76 14.54 1.69 -7.11
CA TRP A 76 15.50 2.09 -8.14
C TRP A 76 15.28 1.23 -9.41
N PRO A 77 14.40 1.68 -10.32
CA PRO A 77 14.11 0.95 -11.55
C PRO A 77 15.37 0.67 -12.37
N GLY A 78 15.51 -0.56 -12.87
CA GLY A 78 16.66 -1.04 -13.63
C GLY A 78 17.79 -1.64 -12.78
N PHE A 79 17.68 -1.64 -11.45
CA PHE A 79 18.66 -2.28 -10.57
C PHE A 79 18.69 -3.80 -10.73
N ALA A 80 17.54 -4.45 -10.92
CA ALA A 80 17.46 -5.88 -11.16
C ALA A 80 18.29 -6.27 -12.39
N ASP A 81 18.18 -5.52 -13.48
CA ASP A 81 18.94 -5.78 -14.70
C ASP A 81 20.45 -5.64 -14.45
N GLN A 82 20.89 -4.65 -13.68
CA GLN A 82 22.29 -4.49 -13.27
C GLN A 82 22.77 -5.71 -12.48
N ALA A 83 22.03 -6.13 -11.46
CA ALA A 83 22.38 -7.30 -10.65
C ALA A 83 22.41 -8.59 -11.49
N LEU A 84 21.47 -8.75 -12.43
CA LEU A 84 21.41 -9.89 -13.34
C LEU A 84 22.59 -9.93 -14.32
N ILE A 85 23.07 -8.78 -14.79
CA ILE A 85 24.29 -8.70 -15.63
C ILE A 85 25.51 -9.17 -14.83
N VAL A 86 25.68 -8.69 -13.59
CA VAL A 86 26.80 -9.09 -12.73
C VAL A 86 26.73 -10.58 -12.41
N LEU A 87 25.53 -11.13 -12.13
CA LEU A 87 25.33 -12.57 -11.91
C LEU A 87 25.68 -13.42 -13.12
N LYS A 88 25.33 -12.97 -14.33
CA LYS A 88 25.72 -13.65 -15.58
C LYS A 88 27.23 -13.63 -15.74
N GLY A 89 27.88 -12.50 -15.47
CA GLY A 89 29.34 -12.37 -15.47
C GLY A 89 30.04 -13.28 -14.45
N ALA A 90 29.40 -13.53 -13.30
CA ALA A 90 29.88 -14.47 -12.28
C ALA A 90 29.58 -15.95 -12.60
N GLY A 91 28.98 -16.26 -13.76
CA GLY A 91 28.73 -17.63 -14.24
C GLY A 91 27.30 -18.13 -14.08
N CYS A 92 26.36 -17.32 -13.58
CA CYS A 92 24.95 -17.71 -13.48
C CYS A 92 24.18 -17.42 -14.79
N SER A 93 24.25 -18.34 -15.75
CA SER A 93 23.57 -18.20 -17.05
C SER A 93 22.05 -18.04 -16.93
N ARG A 94 21.43 -18.70 -15.94
CA ARG A 94 19.98 -18.72 -15.68
C ARG A 94 19.50 -17.69 -14.66
N ALA A 95 20.31 -16.66 -14.36
CA ALA A 95 19.99 -15.67 -13.33
C ALA A 95 18.61 -15.02 -13.50
N ARG A 96 18.22 -14.71 -14.74
CA ARG A 96 16.91 -14.10 -15.05
C ARG A 96 15.75 -15.04 -14.72
N GLU A 97 15.84 -16.30 -15.13
CA GLU A 97 14.80 -17.31 -14.84
C GLU A 97 14.59 -17.48 -13.33
N TYR A 98 15.68 -17.51 -12.55
CA TYR A 98 15.59 -17.60 -11.09
C TYR A 98 14.95 -16.36 -10.48
N TYR A 99 15.34 -15.17 -10.91
CA TYR A 99 14.74 -13.93 -10.45
C TYR A 99 13.24 -13.89 -10.76
N ASP A 100 12.85 -14.10 -12.02
CA ASP A 100 11.47 -14.03 -12.48
C ASP A 100 10.58 -15.03 -11.71
N SER A 101 11.03 -16.28 -11.56
CA SER A 101 10.27 -17.30 -10.82
C SER A 101 10.04 -16.95 -9.35
N ILE A 102 11.01 -16.29 -8.71
CA ILE A 102 10.91 -15.88 -7.30
C ILE A 102 10.01 -14.66 -7.16
N VAL A 103 10.16 -13.66 -8.03
CA VAL A 103 9.35 -12.44 -8.04
C VAL A 103 7.90 -12.79 -8.33
N GLN A 104 7.63 -13.56 -9.38
CA GLN A 104 6.28 -13.99 -9.75
C GLN A 104 5.59 -14.72 -8.59
N LYS A 105 6.31 -15.63 -7.92
CA LYS A 105 5.77 -16.34 -6.75
C LYS A 105 5.47 -15.38 -5.60
N TYR A 106 6.35 -14.43 -5.34
CA TYR A 106 6.18 -13.45 -4.27
C TYR A 106 4.98 -12.53 -4.55
N GLU A 107 4.90 -11.95 -5.75
CA GLU A 107 3.78 -11.10 -6.16
C GLU A 107 2.45 -11.85 -6.14
N SER A 108 2.42 -13.09 -6.63
CA SER A 108 1.20 -13.92 -6.59
C SER A 108 0.72 -14.15 -5.16
N GLN A 109 1.64 -14.43 -4.22
CA GLN A 109 1.30 -14.58 -2.80
C GLN A 109 0.83 -13.27 -2.18
N TYR A 110 1.47 -12.15 -2.53
CA TYR A 110 1.10 -10.83 -2.06
C TYR A 110 -0.31 -10.44 -2.54
N VAL A 111 -0.59 -10.58 -3.83
CA VAL A 111 -1.90 -10.30 -4.44
C VAL A 111 -2.98 -11.20 -3.84
N ALA A 112 -2.70 -12.50 -3.69
CA ALA A 112 -3.64 -13.43 -3.07
C ALA A 112 -3.96 -13.03 -1.61
N GLY A 113 -2.94 -12.61 -0.84
CA GLY A 113 -3.13 -12.13 0.53
C GLY A 113 -3.88 -10.80 0.61
N MET A 114 -3.73 -9.92 -0.38
CA MET A 114 -4.38 -8.61 -0.40
C MET A 114 -5.82 -8.64 -0.92
N LYS A 115 -6.21 -9.69 -1.65
CA LYS A 115 -7.51 -9.76 -2.35
C LYS A 115 -8.71 -9.54 -1.43
N SER A 116 -8.72 -10.11 -0.23
CA SER A 116 -9.80 -9.91 0.74
C SER A 116 -9.86 -8.48 1.26
N THR A 117 -8.71 -7.87 1.54
CA THR A 117 -8.60 -6.49 2.01
C THR A 117 -9.04 -5.50 0.94
N LEU A 118 -8.59 -5.69 -0.31
CA LEU A 118 -9.03 -4.91 -1.46
C LEU A 118 -10.55 -5.01 -1.66
N LYS A 119 -11.10 -6.23 -1.62
CA LYS A 119 -12.54 -6.45 -1.74
C LYS A 119 -13.31 -5.68 -0.66
N TRP A 120 -12.91 -5.83 0.60
CA TRP A 120 -13.53 -5.12 1.71
C TRP A 120 -13.46 -3.60 1.55
N TYR A 121 -12.31 -3.07 1.12
CA TYR A 121 -12.13 -1.64 0.90
C TYR A 121 -13.03 -1.11 -0.23
N CYS A 122 -13.12 -1.84 -1.35
CA CYS A 122 -14.03 -1.48 -2.44
C CYS A 122 -15.50 -1.46 -1.97
N GLU A 123 -15.94 -2.49 -1.24
CA GLU A 123 -17.30 -2.56 -0.68
C GLU A 123 -17.59 -1.39 0.27
N LYS A 124 -16.60 -1.00 1.08
CA LYS A 124 -16.67 0.16 1.97
C LYS A 124 -16.87 1.45 1.16
N CYS A 125 -16.05 1.67 0.13
CA CYS A 125 -16.15 2.84 -0.74
C CYS A 125 -17.50 2.90 -1.48
N GLU A 126 -18.00 1.78 -2.01
CA GLU A 126 -19.31 1.70 -2.66
C GLU A 126 -20.46 2.03 -1.71
N LYS A 127 -20.36 1.58 -0.46
CA LYS A 127 -21.35 1.91 0.57
C LYS A 127 -21.35 3.41 0.86
N GLU A 128 -20.18 3.99 1.12
CA GLU A 128 -20.05 5.42 1.39
C GLU A 128 -20.52 6.28 0.21
N TRP A 129 -20.26 5.85 -1.02
CA TRP A 129 -20.76 6.53 -2.22
C TRP A 129 -22.29 6.49 -2.31
N ARG A 130 -22.91 5.32 -2.10
CA ARG A 130 -24.38 5.18 -2.08
C ARG A 130 -25.04 5.99 -0.98
N ASP A 131 -24.42 6.06 0.19
CA ASP A 131 -24.96 6.83 1.32
C ASP A 131 -24.92 8.34 1.03
N ARG A 132 -23.86 8.83 0.36
CA ARG A 132 -23.77 10.23 -0.11
C ARG A 132 -24.80 10.54 -1.19
N GLU A 133 -25.01 9.62 -2.14
CA GLU A 133 -25.99 9.80 -3.21
C GLU A 133 -27.41 9.88 -2.66
N LYS A 134 -27.79 8.96 -1.75
CA LYS A 134 -29.09 9.00 -1.06
C LYS A 134 -29.26 10.26 -0.24
N GLY A 135 -28.26 10.65 0.54
CA GLY A 135 -28.31 11.88 1.35
C GLY A 135 -28.49 13.14 0.49
N SER A 136 -27.84 13.19 -0.68
CA SER A 136 -27.98 14.26 -1.66
C SER A 136 -29.39 14.31 -2.26
N GLU A 137 -29.94 13.15 -2.64
CA GLU A 137 -31.30 13.06 -3.20
C GLU A 137 -32.37 13.42 -2.17
N GLU A 138 -32.24 12.96 -0.93
CA GLU A 138 -33.12 13.35 0.18
C GLU A 138 -33.07 14.85 0.44
N GLN A 139 -31.87 15.46 0.39
CA GLN A 139 -31.72 16.91 0.49
C GLN A 139 -32.38 17.65 -0.68
N ARG A 140 -32.31 17.10 -1.89
CA ARG A 140 -32.94 17.67 -3.08
C ARG A 140 -34.46 17.64 -2.96
N LEU A 141 -35.03 16.49 -2.58
CA LEU A 141 -36.47 16.32 -2.37
C LEU A 141 -37.01 17.22 -1.25
N ARG A 142 -36.26 17.42 -0.17
CA ARG A 142 -36.63 18.34 0.92
C ARG A 142 -36.67 19.81 0.52
N LYS A 143 -35.95 20.20 -0.54
CA LYS A 143 -35.91 21.58 -1.05
C LYS A 143 -36.93 21.84 -2.17
N MET A 144 -37.56 20.79 -2.71
CA MET A 144 -38.55 20.93 -3.77
C MET A 144 -39.89 21.42 -3.24
N SER A 145 -40.61 22.13 -4.10
CA SER A 145 -42.00 22.55 -3.88
C SER A 145 -42.96 21.35 -4.01
N ASN A 146 -44.12 21.42 -3.36
CA ASN A 146 -45.16 20.39 -3.45
C ASN A 146 -45.63 20.14 -4.90
N GLN A 147 -45.58 21.15 -5.78
CA GLN A 147 -45.93 20.99 -7.20
C GLN A 147 -44.89 20.15 -7.95
N GLU A 148 -43.60 20.37 -7.69
CA GLU A 148 -42.49 19.64 -8.31
C GLU A 148 -42.48 18.17 -7.85
N LEU A 149 -42.76 17.92 -6.56
CA LEU A 149 -42.91 16.58 -6.01
C LEU A 149 -44.09 15.81 -6.65
N LEU A 150 -45.21 16.49 -6.92
CA LEU A 150 -46.37 15.89 -7.59
C LEU A 150 -46.08 15.52 -9.04
N GLU A 151 -45.30 16.33 -9.77
CA GLU A 151 -44.88 15.98 -11.14
C GLU A 151 -43.92 14.79 -11.16
N LEU A 152 -42.97 14.72 -10.21
CA LEU A 152 -42.07 13.57 -10.07
C LEU A 152 -42.83 12.25 -9.84
N LEU A 153 -43.85 12.26 -8.98
CA LEU A 153 -44.68 11.08 -8.70
C LEU A 153 -45.52 10.66 -9.91
N LYS A 154 -46.03 11.61 -10.70
CA LYS A 154 -46.77 11.31 -11.94
C LYS A 154 -45.86 10.70 -12.99
N ASN A 155 -44.64 11.21 -13.11
CA ASN A 155 -43.66 10.73 -14.09
C ASN A 155 -43.11 9.34 -13.73
N SER A 156 -42.96 9.01 -12.44
CA SER A 156 -42.55 7.67 -12.02
C SER A 156 -43.65 6.62 -12.17
N ALA A 157 -44.92 7.01 -12.02
CA ALA A 157 -46.07 6.12 -12.21
C ALA A 157 -46.41 5.84 -13.70
N ALA A 158 -46.02 6.74 -14.62
CA ALA A 158 -46.26 6.59 -16.06
C ALA A 158 -45.16 5.80 -16.79
N GLY A 159 -44.02 5.55 -16.14
CA GLY A 159 -42.87 4.86 -16.71
C GLY A 159 -42.73 3.37 -16.32
N ALA A 160 -43.73 2.79 -15.65
CA ALA A 160 -43.81 1.37 -15.29
C ALA A 160 -44.91 0.67 -16.10
#